data_AF-A0A250XJL9-F1
#
_entry.id   AF-A0A250XJL9-F1
#
_cell.length_a   1.000
_cell.length_b   1.000
_cell.length_c   1.000
_cell.angle_alpha   90.00
_cell.angle_beta   90.00
_cell.angle_gamma   90.00
#
_symmetry.space_group_name_H-M   'P 1'
#
loop_
_entity.id
_entity.type
_entity.pdbx_description
1 polymer ?
#
loop_
_entity_poly.entity_id
_entity_poly.type
_entity_poly.pdbx_seq_one_letter_code
_entity_poly.pdbx_strand_id
1 'polypeptide(L)'
;MATLIAAGIGAAGAAFLIFGKRFKKDDLKDRSTTSSAGGGAAAYETVKAVDEYLQFHFGTDQDIMPYSNGPKEALKFPARCAALCERHCAALQDITGERGETLALDIGCAVGGATFELARSFSNVLGIDYSQSFVDAAQEMKEVGSRDYIAVVEGEITRKYTATVPSDIERARAKFMQGDACALPSNLSKFDAILAANLVCRLPEPMEFFERLPSLVKPGGVAVIISPHSWLPAWTPKSKWIGGYNKDGKPVYTASSMTEILSKDFDLIAREDMPFLIREHARKFQWGCSNAMVWRRKAD
;
A
#
# COMPACT_ATOMS: atom_id res chain seq x y z
N MET A 1 -53.09 -49.60 -23.60
CA MET A 1 -51.79 -49.53 -24.30
C MET A 1 -50.70 -49.24 -23.28
N ALA A 2 -49.48 -49.74 -23.48
CA ALA A 2 -48.27 -49.19 -22.84
C ALA A 2 -47.80 -47.93 -23.63
N THR A 3 -46.82 -47.13 -23.24
CA THR A 3 -45.86 -47.19 -22.09
C THR A 3 -45.79 -45.75 -21.46
N LEU A 4 -44.79 -45.20 -20.77
CA LEU A 4 -43.39 -45.54 -20.43
C LEU A 4 -43.12 -45.15 -18.95
N ILE A 5 -41.86 -44.83 -18.58
CA ILE A 5 -41.40 -44.51 -17.22
C ILE A 5 -40.44 -43.31 -17.28
N ALA A 6 -40.52 -42.40 -16.30
CA ALA A 6 -39.38 -41.55 -15.91
C ALA A 6 -39.53 -41.11 -14.44
N ALA A 7 -38.46 -41.20 -13.66
CA ALA A 7 -38.37 -40.67 -12.30
C ALA A 7 -37.38 -39.50 -12.26
N GLY A 8 -37.65 -38.49 -11.43
CA GLY A 8 -36.82 -37.29 -11.28
C GLY A 8 -36.59 -36.94 -9.81
N ILE A 9 -35.33 -36.91 -9.38
CA ILE A 9 -34.92 -36.71 -7.99
C ILE A 9 -35.19 -35.26 -7.55
N GLY A 10 -35.87 -35.08 -6.41
CA GLY A 10 -35.99 -33.77 -5.77
C GLY A 10 -34.72 -33.42 -4.99
N ALA A 11 -33.95 -32.44 -5.49
CA ALA A 11 -32.81 -31.87 -4.76
C ALA A 11 -33.28 -30.71 -3.87
N ALA A 12 -32.98 -30.78 -2.56
CA ALA A 12 -33.31 -29.71 -1.63
C ALA A 12 -32.35 -28.51 -1.82
N GLY A 13 -32.86 -27.38 -2.28
CA GLY A 13 -32.09 -26.15 -2.46
C GLY A 13 -31.76 -25.49 -1.12
N ALA A 14 -30.50 -25.60 -0.67
CA ALA A 14 -30.00 -24.86 0.49
C ALA A 14 -29.84 -23.38 0.14
N ALA A 15 -30.73 -22.53 0.65
CA ALA A 15 -30.70 -21.10 0.39
C ALA A 15 -29.56 -20.40 1.19
N PHE A 16 -28.46 -20.08 0.52
CA PHE A 16 -27.40 -19.25 1.09
C PHE A 16 -27.88 -17.81 1.27
N LEU A 17 -28.21 -17.44 2.50
CA LEU A 17 -28.53 -16.06 2.90
C LEU A 17 -27.24 -15.23 2.97
N ILE A 18 -26.84 -14.65 1.84
CA ILE A 18 -25.75 -13.66 1.78
C ILE A 18 -26.21 -12.40 2.53
N PHE A 19 -25.62 -12.16 3.71
CA PHE A 19 -25.85 -10.97 4.53
C PHE A 19 -25.17 -9.74 3.92
N GLY A 20 -25.75 -9.20 2.84
CA GLY A 20 -25.28 -7.96 2.25
C GLY A 20 -25.37 -6.80 3.26
N LYS A 21 -24.23 -6.28 3.71
CA LYS A 21 -24.15 -5.08 4.56
C LYS A 21 -24.84 -3.91 3.83
N ARG A 22 -26.01 -3.51 4.31
CA ARG A 22 -26.84 -2.47 3.71
C ARG A 22 -26.28 -1.10 4.09
N PHE A 23 -25.47 -0.51 3.19
CA PHE A 23 -24.93 0.86 3.31
C PHE A 23 -25.99 1.84 3.82
N LYS A 24 -25.63 2.68 4.80
CA LYS A 24 -26.55 3.67 5.36
C LYS A 24 -26.55 4.92 4.48
N LYS A 25 -27.69 5.60 4.45
CA LYS A 25 -27.89 6.80 3.61
C LYS A 25 -27.02 7.99 4.07
N ASP A 26 -26.53 7.96 5.30
CA ASP A 26 -25.72 9.03 5.88
C ASP A 26 -24.22 8.95 5.51
N ASP A 27 -23.71 7.77 5.15
CA ASP A 27 -22.32 7.52 4.72
C ASP A 27 -21.92 8.28 3.42
N LEU A 28 -22.89 8.95 2.78
CA LEU A 28 -22.74 9.73 1.56
C LEU A 28 -22.48 11.23 1.81
N LYS A 29 -22.81 11.75 3.01
CA LYS A 29 -22.86 13.21 3.25
C LYS A 29 -21.48 13.87 3.40
N ASP A 30 -20.51 13.17 4.00
CA ASP A 30 -19.18 13.73 4.30
C ASP A 30 -18.14 13.54 3.19
N ARG A 31 -18.57 13.34 1.93
CA ARG A 31 -17.67 13.12 0.78
C ARG A 31 -17.04 14.42 0.24
N SER A 32 -16.39 15.18 1.11
CA SER A 32 -15.66 16.41 0.80
C SER A 32 -14.57 16.22 -0.27
N THR A 33 -14.42 17.22 -1.15
CA THR A 33 -13.40 17.30 -2.21
C THR A 33 -12.02 17.80 -1.73
N THR A 34 -11.83 17.83 -0.41
CA THR A 34 -10.52 18.04 0.24
C THR A 34 -9.70 16.75 0.21
N SER A 35 -8.38 16.88 0.01
CA SER A 35 -7.46 15.76 0.04
C SER A 35 -7.35 15.13 1.43
N SER A 36 -7.42 13.79 1.51
CA SER A 36 -7.20 13.01 2.74
C SER A 36 -5.84 13.32 3.39
N ALA A 37 -4.86 13.73 2.57
CA ALA A 37 -3.55 14.23 2.97
C ALA A 37 -3.54 15.34 4.07
N GLY A 38 -4.65 16.05 4.30
CA GLY A 38 -4.72 17.11 5.32
C GLY A 38 -5.22 16.67 6.71
N GLY A 39 -5.90 15.53 6.85
CA GLY A 39 -6.76 15.24 8.02
C GLY A 39 -6.12 14.48 9.18
N GLY A 40 -4.84 14.12 9.12
CA GLY A 40 -4.21 13.20 10.08
C GLY A 40 -4.76 11.77 9.95
N ALA A 41 -4.32 10.86 10.84
CA ALA A 41 -4.61 9.42 10.75
C ALA A 41 -6.11 9.07 10.63
N ALA A 42 -6.98 9.84 11.30
CA ALA A 42 -8.44 9.66 11.25
C ALA A 42 -9.04 9.83 9.83
N ALA A 43 -8.34 10.48 8.89
CA ALA A 43 -8.80 10.58 7.50
C ALA A 43 -8.88 9.21 6.80
N TYR A 44 -8.07 8.24 7.20
CA TYR A 44 -8.00 6.92 6.58
C TYR A 44 -9.09 5.94 7.04
N GLU A 45 -9.71 6.15 8.20
CA GLU A 45 -10.85 5.36 8.69
C GLU A 45 -12.19 5.68 7.98
N THR A 46 -12.17 6.52 6.93
CA THR A 46 -13.39 6.89 6.21
C THR A 46 -13.67 5.93 5.05
N VAL A 47 -14.94 5.59 4.81
CA VAL A 47 -15.37 4.81 3.63
C VAL A 47 -14.87 5.46 2.32
N LYS A 48 -14.82 6.80 2.28
CA LYS A 48 -14.23 7.55 1.15
C LYS A 48 -12.75 7.26 0.96
N ALA A 49 -11.93 7.24 2.02
CA ALA A 49 -10.51 6.91 1.90
C ALA A 49 -10.32 5.45 1.44
N VAL A 50 -11.13 4.51 1.92
CA VAL A 50 -11.09 3.11 1.44
C VAL A 50 -11.46 3.03 -0.04
N ASP A 51 -12.52 3.71 -0.49
CA ASP A 51 -12.89 3.80 -1.92
C ASP A 51 -11.76 4.43 -2.77
N GLU A 52 -11.13 5.51 -2.29
CA GLU A 52 -10.04 6.21 -2.98
C GLU A 52 -8.77 5.36 -3.07
N TYR A 53 -8.41 4.62 -2.02
CA TYR A 53 -7.25 3.72 -2.04
C TYR A 53 -7.50 2.44 -2.85
N LEU A 54 -8.74 1.91 -2.86
CA LEU A 54 -9.11 0.83 -3.78
C LEU A 54 -9.00 1.27 -5.24
N GLN A 55 -9.42 2.50 -5.57
CA GLN A 55 -9.20 3.09 -6.89
C GLN A 55 -7.72 3.28 -7.21
N PHE A 56 -6.93 3.80 -6.27
CA PHE A 56 -5.50 4.08 -6.48
C PHE A 56 -4.66 2.81 -6.62
N HIS A 57 -5.00 1.74 -5.90
CA HIS A 57 -4.23 0.49 -5.90
C HIS A 57 -4.66 -0.51 -6.98
N PHE A 58 -5.96 -0.59 -7.32
CA PHE A 58 -6.51 -1.63 -8.19
C PHE A 58 -7.38 -1.12 -9.35
N GLY A 59 -7.53 0.20 -9.50
CA GLY A 59 -8.25 0.78 -10.65
C GLY A 59 -7.51 0.53 -11.96
N THR A 60 -8.25 0.33 -13.06
CA THR A 60 -7.62 0.13 -14.38
C THR A 60 -6.95 1.41 -14.87
N ASP A 61 -5.95 1.28 -15.76
CA ASP A 61 -5.29 2.44 -16.39
C ASP A 61 -6.28 3.42 -17.03
N GLN A 62 -7.36 2.88 -17.61
CA GLN A 62 -8.42 3.64 -18.27
C GLN A 62 -9.40 4.29 -17.27
N ASP A 63 -9.62 3.69 -16.09
CA ASP A 63 -10.47 4.25 -15.04
C ASP A 63 -9.75 5.30 -14.18
N ILE A 64 -8.43 5.15 -14.00
CA ILE A 64 -7.60 6.14 -13.30
C ILE A 64 -7.27 7.30 -14.26
N MET A 65 -6.79 7.04 -15.47
CA MET A 65 -6.37 8.09 -16.42
C MET A 65 -6.90 7.84 -17.86
N PRO A 66 -8.19 8.14 -18.12
CA PRO A 66 -8.79 8.00 -19.45
C PRO A 66 -8.25 9.00 -20.49
N TYR A 67 -7.50 10.02 -20.08
CA TYR A 67 -7.05 11.10 -20.95
C TYR A 67 -5.73 10.76 -21.65
N SER A 68 -5.64 11.04 -22.95
CA SER A 68 -4.45 10.78 -23.77
C SER A 68 -3.24 11.64 -23.37
N ASN A 69 -3.48 12.84 -22.83
CA ASN A 69 -2.47 13.80 -22.39
C ASN A 69 -2.21 13.77 -20.87
N GLY A 70 -2.64 12.72 -20.16
CA GLY A 70 -2.37 12.54 -18.74
C GLY A 70 -1.01 11.88 -18.45
N PRO A 71 -0.48 12.01 -17.22
CA PRO A 71 0.79 11.42 -16.80
C PRO A 71 0.64 9.90 -16.59
N LYS A 72 0.73 9.12 -17.67
CA LYS A 72 0.50 7.66 -17.65
C LYS A 72 1.63 6.89 -16.98
N GLU A 73 2.83 7.46 -16.95
CA GLU A 73 3.99 6.96 -16.18
C GLU A 73 3.75 6.95 -14.65
N ALA A 74 2.76 7.72 -14.17
CA ALA A 74 2.35 7.76 -12.76
C ALA A 74 1.37 6.64 -12.35
N LEU A 75 0.89 5.82 -13.29
CA LEU A 75 0.00 4.68 -13.05
C LEU A 75 0.72 3.48 -12.44
N LYS A 76 -0.02 2.49 -11.92
CA LYS A 76 0.52 1.23 -11.33
C LYS A 76 1.59 1.47 -10.27
N PHE A 77 1.40 2.49 -9.43
CA PHE A 77 2.34 2.84 -8.36
C PHE A 77 2.68 1.65 -7.45
N PRO A 78 1.73 0.83 -6.94
CA PRO A 78 2.06 -0.31 -6.08
C PRO A 78 2.95 -1.35 -6.77
N ALA A 79 2.65 -1.69 -8.03
CA ALA A 79 3.44 -2.64 -8.82
C ALA A 79 4.86 -2.12 -9.09
N ARG A 80 5.03 -0.81 -9.37
CA ARG A 80 6.36 -0.20 -9.54
C ARG A 80 7.15 -0.15 -8.22
N CYS A 81 6.47 0.00 -7.07
CA CYS A 81 7.10 -0.10 -5.75
C CYS A 81 7.56 -1.53 -5.43
N ALA A 82 6.73 -2.54 -5.70
CA ALA A 82 7.08 -3.96 -5.55
C ALA A 82 8.25 -4.35 -6.46
N ALA A 83 8.18 -4.00 -7.75
CA ALA A 83 9.24 -4.25 -8.72
C ALA A 83 10.58 -3.59 -8.34
N LEU A 84 10.58 -2.47 -7.62
CA LEU A 84 11.81 -1.86 -7.08
C LEU A 84 12.41 -2.66 -5.92
N CYS A 85 11.58 -3.26 -5.06
CA CYS A 85 12.04 -4.22 -4.04
C CYS A 85 12.66 -5.45 -4.70
N GLU A 86 11.96 -6.02 -5.69
CA GLU A 86 12.37 -7.24 -6.39
C GLU A 86 13.71 -7.06 -7.12
N ARG A 87 13.86 -5.95 -7.86
CA ARG A 87 15.07 -5.59 -8.62
C ARG A 87 16.36 -5.59 -7.78
N HIS A 88 16.26 -5.27 -6.49
CA HIS A 88 17.41 -5.09 -5.60
C HIS A 88 17.54 -6.15 -4.49
N CYS A 89 16.53 -7.00 -4.29
CA CYS A 89 16.55 -8.07 -3.30
C CYS A 89 17.36 -9.28 -3.80
N ALA A 90 18.60 -9.41 -3.33
CA ALA A 90 19.51 -10.50 -3.74
C ALA A 90 19.00 -11.91 -3.38
N ALA A 91 18.05 -12.05 -2.45
CA ALA A 91 17.45 -13.34 -2.10
C ALA A 91 16.56 -13.91 -3.21
N LEU A 92 15.96 -13.06 -4.06
CA LEU A 92 15.20 -13.51 -5.25
C LEU A 92 16.10 -13.96 -6.41
N GLN A 93 17.41 -13.72 -6.30
CA GLN A 93 18.42 -14.06 -7.31
C GLN A 93 19.18 -15.34 -6.93
N ASP A 94 18.84 -15.95 -5.80
CA ASP A 94 19.47 -17.17 -5.29
C ASP A 94 18.89 -18.42 -5.96
N ILE A 95 19.65 -18.96 -6.91
CA ILE A 95 19.32 -20.19 -7.64
C ILE A 95 19.75 -21.48 -6.91
N THR A 96 20.49 -21.40 -5.80
CA THR A 96 20.83 -22.60 -4.99
C THR A 96 19.71 -22.92 -4.00
N GLY A 97 18.94 -21.92 -3.60
CA GLY A 97 17.88 -22.03 -2.58
C GLY A 97 18.42 -22.05 -1.15
N GLU A 98 19.72 -21.84 -0.95
CA GLU A 98 20.37 -21.86 0.38
C GLU A 98 19.85 -20.76 1.32
N ARG A 99 19.27 -19.67 0.78
CA ARG A 99 18.61 -18.61 1.56
C ARG A 99 17.22 -18.96 2.07
N GLY A 100 16.58 -20.03 1.58
CA GLY A 100 15.25 -20.46 2.01
C GLY A 100 14.10 -19.52 1.58
N GLU A 101 13.06 -19.40 2.41
CA GLU A 101 11.89 -18.55 2.11
C GLU A 101 12.26 -17.06 1.98
N THR A 102 11.69 -16.44 0.94
CA THR A 102 11.86 -15.02 0.62
C THR A 102 10.73 -14.21 1.26
N LEU A 103 11.08 -13.44 2.29
CA LEU A 103 10.14 -12.74 3.16
C LEU A 103 10.13 -11.25 2.83
N ALA A 104 8.94 -10.68 2.61
CA ALA A 104 8.75 -9.23 2.44
C ALA A 104 7.80 -8.63 3.47
N LEU A 105 8.04 -7.35 3.81
CA LEU A 105 7.22 -6.55 4.72
C LEU A 105 6.81 -5.24 4.03
N ASP A 106 5.51 -4.97 3.94
CA ASP A 106 4.94 -3.76 3.34
C ASP A 106 4.32 -2.91 4.45
N ILE A 107 4.97 -1.79 4.80
CA ILE A 107 4.63 -0.95 5.96
C ILE A 107 3.91 0.30 5.46
N GLY A 108 2.70 0.53 5.96
CA GLY A 108 1.75 1.46 5.36
C GLY A 108 1.08 0.87 4.12
N CYS A 109 0.75 -0.43 4.16
CA CYS A 109 0.25 -1.15 2.98
C CYS A 109 -1.12 -0.65 2.46
N ALA A 110 -1.84 0.14 3.28
CA ALA A 110 -3.24 0.48 3.10
C ALA A 110 -4.06 -0.75 2.69
N VAL A 111 -4.83 -0.67 1.60
CA VAL A 111 -5.67 -1.76 1.07
C VAL A 111 -4.87 -2.91 0.40
N GLY A 112 -3.58 -3.03 0.68
CA GLY A 112 -2.74 -4.20 0.36
C GLY A 112 -2.16 -4.26 -1.05
N GLY A 113 -2.26 -3.19 -1.84
CA GLY A 113 -1.90 -3.18 -3.26
C GLY A 113 -0.45 -3.62 -3.53
N ALA A 114 0.52 -3.03 -2.82
CA ALA A 114 1.92 -3.39 -2.99
C ALA A 114 2.24 -4.75 -2.35
N THR A 115 1.57 -5.11 -1.24
CA THR A 115 1.65 -6.43 -0.61
C THR A 115 1.27 -7.57 -1.57
N PHE A 116 0.23 -7.39 -2.38
CA PHE A 116 -0.16 -8.36 -3.41
C PHE A 116 0.85 -8.42 -4.56
N GLU A 117 1.33 -7.29 -5.07
CA GLU A 117 2.32 -7.28 -6.15
C GLU A 117 3.65 -7.92 -5.70
N LEU A 118 4.12 -7.66 -4.46
CA LEU A 118 5.26 -8.35 -3.85
C LEU A 118 5.05 -9.87 -3.76
N ALA A 119 3.82 -10.34 -3.53
CA ALA A 119 3.50 -11.77 -3.41
C ALA A 119 3.67 -12.55 -4.73
N ARG A 120 3.94 -11.88 -5.86
CA ARG A 120 4.39 -12.53 -7.10
C ARG A 120 5.71 -13.28 -6.90
N SER A 121 6.68 -12.60 -6.31
CA SER A 121 8.08 -13.03 -6.25
C SER A 121 8.53 -13.43 -4.85
N PHE A 122 7.95 -12.84 -3.80
CA PHE A 122 8.20 -13.23 -2.41
C PHE A 122 7.25 -14.36 -1.97
N SER A 123 7.77 -15.37 -1.28
CA SER A 123 6.99 -16.55 -0.86
C SER A 123 6.00 -16.24 0.27
N ASN A 124 6.25 -15.19 1.05
CA ASN A 124 5.47 -14.85 2.24
C ASN A 124 5.59 -13.34 2.50
N VAL A 125 4.47 -12.60 2.42
CA VAL A 125 4.45 -11.13 2.50
C VAL A 125 3.51 -10.69 3.61
N LEU A 126 3.99 -9.84 4.51
CA LEU A 126 3.19 -9.21 5.55
C LEU A 126 2.94 -7.74 5.19
N GLY A 127 1.68 -7.36 5.01
CA GLY A 127 1.23 -5.98 5.00
C GLY A 127 0.86 -5.52 6.40
N ILE A 128 1.36 -4.36 6.83
CA ILE A 128 0.98 -3.69 8.07
C ILE A 128 0.46 -2.29 7.74
N ASP A 129 -0.69 -1.93 8.29
CA ASP A 129 -1.18 -0.54 8.29
C ASP A 129 -1.71 -0.17 9.67
N TYR A 130 -1.72 1.13 9.98
CA TYR A 130 -2.32 1.66 11.20
C TYR A 130 -3.86 1.59 11.13
N SER A 131 -4.42 1.76 9.94
CA SER A 131 -5.87 1.82 9.74
C SER A 131 -6.52 0.44 9.72
N GLN A 132 -7.50 0.22 10.60
CA GLN A 132 -8.28 -1.02 10.60
C GLN A 132 -9.18 -1.07 9.36
N SER A 133 -9.78 0.05 8.93
CA SER A 133 -10.60 0.11 7.71
C SER A 133 -9.83 -0.26 6.44
N PHE A 134 -8.52 0.04 6.38
CA PHE A 134 -7.65 -0.41 5.30
C PHE A 134 -7.29 -1.90 5.41
N VAL A 135 -6.94 -2.38 6.61
CA VAL A 135 -6.61 -3.79 6.85
C VAL A 135 -7.81 -4.71 6.56
N ASP A 136 -9.02 -4.34 6.97
CA ASP A 136 -10.26 -5.06 6.66
C ASP A 136 -10.48 -5.16 5.14
N ALA A 137 -10.23 -4.07 4.39
CA ALA A 137 -10.35 -4.07 2.94
C ALA A 137 -9.26 -4.91 2.26
N ALA A 138 -8.04 -4.93 2.79
CA ALA A 138 -6.96 -5.79 2.31
C ALA A 138 -7.26 -7.28 2.58
N GLN A 139 -7.87 -7.61 3.72
CA GLN A 139 -8.34 -8.97 4.05
C GLN A 139 -9.49 -9.40 3.13
N GLU A 140 -10.49 -8.56 2.88
CA GLU A 140 -11.57 -8.87 1.92
C GLU A 140 -11.01 -9.08 0.49
N MET A 141 -10.08 -8.24 0.05
CA MET A 141 -9.36 -8.42 -1.22
C MET A 141 -8.53 -9.70 -1.24
N LYS A 142 -7.97 -10.14 -0.10
CA LYS A 142 -7.25 -11.41 0.03
C LYS A 142 -8.20 -12.60 -0.10
N GLU A 143 -9.35 -12.58 0.56
CA GLU A 143 -10.29 -13.70 0.64
C GLU A 143 -11.12 -13.85 -0.64
N VAL A 144 -11.78 -12.76 -1.06
CA VAL A 144 -12.67 -12.75 -2.23
C VAL A 144 -11.86 -12.64 -3.53
N GLY A 145 -10.80 -11.83 -3.54
CA GLY A 145 -10.02 -11.48 -4.74
C GLY A 145 -10.53 -10.22 -5.44
N SER A 146 -11.68 -9.68 -5.03
CA SER A 146 -12.25 -8.43 -5.54
C SER A 146 -13.16 -7.77 -4.50
N ARG A 147 -13.30 -6.44 -4.58
CA ARG A 147 -14.17 -5.64 -3.72
C ARG A 147 -14.79 -4.49 -4.51
N ASP A 148 -16.08 -4.27 -4.32
CA ASP A 148 -16.79 -3.14 -4.92
C ASP A 148 -16.49 -1.83 -4.17
N TYR A 149 -16.34 -0.72 -4.91
CA TYR A 149 -16.09 0.62 -4.37
C TYR A 149 -16.86 1.71 -5.13
N ILE A 150 -17.01 2.89 -4.51
CA ILE A 150 -17.77 4.03 -5.05
C ILE A 150 -16.84 5.22 -5.28
N ALA A 151 -16.47 5.48 -6.54
CA ALA A 151 -15.67 6.65 -6.90
C ALA A 151 -16.54 7.85 -7.31
N VAL A 152 -16.04 9.05 -7.03
CA VAL A 152 -16.68 10.30 -7.47
C VAL A 152 -16.42 10.53 -8.97
N VAL A 153 -17.43 11.04 -9.66
CA VAL A 153 -17.35 11.49 -11.06
C VAL A 153 -17.31 13.02 -11.09
N GLU A 154 -18.33 13.66 -10.50
CA GLU A 154 -18.49 15.11 -10.45
C GLU A 154 -19.47 15.50 -9.34
N GLY A 155 -19.03 16.30 -8.36
CA GLY A 155 -19.87 16.69 -7.22
C GLY A 155 -20.41 15.46 -6.46
N GLU A 156 -21.73 15.36 -6.31
CA GLU A 156 -22.42 14.20 -5.72
C GLU A 156 -22.58 13.02 -6.69
N ILE A 157 -22.31 13.21 -7.99
CA ILE A 157 -22.41 12.14 -8.99
C ILE A 157 -21.27 11.14 -8.77
N THR A 158 -21.65 9.91 -8.45
CA THR A 158 -20.73 8.79 -8.19
C THR A 158 -20.94 7.66 -9.20
N ARG A 159 -19.97 6.75 -9.27
CA ARG A 159 -20.05 5.51 -10.05
C ARG A 159 -19.47 4.35 -9.25
N LYS A 160 -20.16 3.21 -9.30
CA LYS A 160 -19.68 1.94 -8.75
C LYS A 160 -18.61 1.35 -9.67
N TYR A 161 -17.54 0.85 -9.06
CA TYR A 161 -16.44 0.12 -9.69
C TYR A 161 -16.11 -1.12 -8.85
N THR A 162 -15.28 -2.01 -9.37
CA THR A 162 -14.82 -3.22 -8.69
C THR A 162 -13.30 -3.28 -8.73
N ALA A 163 -12.65 -3.19 -7.57
CA ALA A 163 -11.23 -3.44 -7.41
C ALA A 163 -11.00 -4.95 -7.48
N THR A 164 -9.94 -5.40 -8.16
CA THR A 164 -9.65 -6.83 -8.37
C THR A 164 -8.16 -7.08 -8.22
N VAL A 165 -7.79 -8.09 -7.43
CA VAL A 165 -6.41 -8.59 -7.38
C VAL A 165 -6.13 -9.37 -8.66
N PRO A 166 -5.06 -9.07 -9.42
CA PRO A 166 -4.68 -9.85 -10.60
C PRO A 166 -4.66 -11.36 -10.34
N SER A 167 -5.29 -12.13 -11.23
CA SER A 167 -5.54 -13.56 -11.05
C SER A 167 -4.29 -14.45 -11.11
N ASP A 168 -3.14 -13.87 -11.45
CA ASP A 168 -1.83 -14.49 -11.45
C ASP A 168 -1.04 -14.26 -10.14
N ILE A 169 -1.61 -13.53 -9.17
CA ILE A 169 -1.06 -13.35 -7.82
C ILE A 169 -1.60 -14.43 -6.87
N GLU A 170 -0.70 -15.15 -6.22
CA GLU A 170 -1.05 -16.14 -5.20
C GLU A 170 -1.43 -15.46 -3.87
N ARG A 171 -2.69 -15.01 -3.78
CA ARG A 171 -3.28 -14.30 -2.61
C ARG A 171 -3.00 -14.96 -1.26
N ALA A 172 -2.78 -16.28 -1.21
CA ALA A 172 -2.45 -17.01 0.02
C ALA A 172 -1.17 -16.52 0.72
N ARG A 173 -0.16 -16.10 -0.06
CA ARG A 173 1.15 -15.63 0.42
C ARG A 173 1.09 -14.30 1.16
N ALA A 174 0.11 -13.44 0.83
CA ALA A 174 -0.11 -12.16 1.49
C ALA A 174 -0.81 -12.35 2.84
N LYS A 175 -0.41 -11.58 3.85
CA LYS A 175 -1.02 -11.53 5.20
C LYS A 175 -1.18 -10.06 5.60
N PHE A 176 -2.21 -9.73 6.35
CA PHE A 176 -2.52 -8.34 6.72
C PHE A 176 -2.77 -8.21 8.22
N MET A 177 -2.16 -7.21 8.84
CA MET A 177 -2.20 -6.98 10.28
C MET A 177 -2.34 -5.48 10.57
N GLN A 178 -3.17 -5.11 11.55
CA GLN A 178 -3.15 -3.74 12.08
C GLN A 178 -1.92 -3.53 12.96
N GLY A 179 -1.20 -2.42 12.78
CA GLY A 179 -0.06 -2.09 13.61
C GLY A 179 0.50 -0.69 13.33
N ASP A 180 1.03 -0.05 14.38
CA ASP A 180 1.74 1.22 14.25
C ASP A 180 3.17 0.98 13.74
N ALA A 181 3.54 1.65 12.65
CA ALA A 181 4.88 1.65 12.08
C ALA A 181 5.93 2.26 13.03
N CYS A 182 5.52 3.07 14.00
CA CYS A 182 6.36 3.62 15.06
C CYS A 182 6.51 2.67 16.27
N ALA A 183 5.70 1.61 16.36
CA ALA A 183 5.68 0.67 17.50
C ALA A 183 5.53 -0.79 17.04
N LEU A 184 6.26 -1.16 15.98
CA LEU A 184 6.16 -2.48 15.34
C LEU A 184 6.52 -3.63 16.29
N PRO A 185 5.71 -4.71 16.36
CA PRO A 185 5.90 -5.81 17.32
C PRO A 185 7.32 -6.36 17.36
N SER A 186 7.84 -6.60 18.57
CA SER A 186 9.22 -7.04 18.80
C SER A 186 9.52 -8.44 18.25
N ASN A 187 8.49 -9.29 18.12
CA ASN A 187 8.55 -10.65 17.61
C ASN A 187 8.47 -10.79 16.08
N LEU A 188 8.46 -9.68 15.32
CA LEU A 188 8.55 -9.74 13.86
C LEU A 188 9.90 -10.35 13.42
N SER A 189 9.83 -11.25 12.43
CA SER A 189 10.98 -11.84 11.75
C SER A 189 11.87 -10.79 11.07
N LYS A 190 13.07 -11.19 10.62
CA LYS A 190 13.85 -10.40 9.65
C LYS A 190 13.41 -10.71 8.21
N PHE A 191 13.30 -9.68 7.39
CA PHE A 191 12.82 -9.73 6.00
C PHE A 191 13.95 -9.50 4.99
N ASP A 192 13.81 -10.07 3.78
CA ASP A 192 14.75 -9.88 2.66
C ASP A 192 14.48 -8.56 1.92
N ALA A 193 13.22 -8.09 1.96
CA ALA A 193 12.81 -6.77 1.50
C ALA A 193 11.81 -6.12 2.46
N ILE A 194 11.95 -4.82 2.69
CA ILE A 194 10.95 -3.99 3.37
C ILE A 194 10.56 -2.85 2.42
N LEU A 195 9.27 -2.60 2.27
CA LEU A 195 8.71 -1.46 1.55
C LEU A 195 8.06 -0.49 2.55
N ALA A 196 8.29 0.81 2.34
CA ALA A 196 7.62 1.89 3.06
C ALA A 196 7.17 2.96 2.03
N ALA A 197 6.02 2.72 1.39
CA ALA A 197 5.55 3.49 0.26
C ALA A 197 4.72 4.72 0.68
N ASN A 198 5.22 5.93 0.41
CA ASN A 198 4.65 7.22 0.81
C ASN A 198 4.43 7.41 2.34
N LEU A 199 5.02 6.52 3.16
CA LEU A 199 4.77 6.42 4.60
C LEU A 199 5.48 7.48 5.44
N VAL A 200 6.79 7.67 5.29
CA VAL A 200 7.63 8.26 6.37
C VAL A 200 7.28 9.70 6.73
N CYS A 201 6.69 10.49 5.82
CA CYS A 201 6.20 11.85 6.10
C CYS A 201 4.74 11.89 6.60
N ARG A 202 4.18 10.73 6.99
CA ARG A 202 2.88 10.55 7.67
C ARG A 202 3.01 10.02 9.10
N LEU A 203 4.21 9.57 9.49
CA LEU A 203 4.48 9.04 10.83
C LEU A 203 4.49 10.17 11.86
N PRO A 204 3.87 10.01 13.05
CA PRO A 204 4.03 10.96 14.15
C PRO A 204 5.45 10.94 14.71
N GLU A 205 6.06 9.76 14.76
CA GLU A 205 7.37 9.47 15.37
C GLU A 205 8.32 8.82 14.35
N PRO A 206 8.75 9.54 13.28
CA PRO A 206 9.48 8.94 12.17
C PRO A 206 10.84 8.32 12.59
N MET A 207 11.45 8.80 13.67
CA MET A 207 12.72 8.24 14.18
C MET A 207 12.57 6.81 14.70
N GLU A 208 11.48 6.49 15.43
CA GLU A 208 11.23 5.14 15.96
C GLU A 208 11.22 4.09 14.83
N PHE A 209 10.61 4.45 13.69
CA PHE A 209 10.63 3.63 12.48
C PHE A 209 12.05 3.43 11.94
N PHE A 210 12.85 4.51 11.79
CA PHE A 210 14.22 4.41 11.27
C PHE A 210 15.15 3.66 12.22
N GLU A 211 14.97 3.77 13.54
CA GLU A 211 15.76 3.08 14.57
C GLU A 211 15.39 1.59 14.68
N ARG A 212 14.10 1.24 14.48
CA ARG A 212 13.65 -0.16 14.38
C ARG A 212 14.15 -0.84 13.10
N LEU A 213 14.21 -0.13 11.97
CA LEU A 213 14.50 -0.69 10.64
C LEU A 213 15.78 -1.56 10.55
N PRO A 214 16.95 -1.18 11.11
CA PRO A 214 18.14 -2.05 11.23
C PRO A 214 17.87 -3.48 11.71
N SER A 215 16.94 -3.64 12.66
CA SER A 215 16.63 -4.92 13.30
C SER A 215 15.59 -5.76 12.55
N LEU A 216 14.91 -5.19 11.54
CA LEU A 216 13.91 -5.87 10.70
C LEU A 216 14.47 -6.38 9.37
N VAL A 217 15.59 -5.85 8.87
CA VAL A 217 16.16 -6.29 7.58
C VAL A 217 17.23 -7.37 7.80
N LYS A 218 17.19 -8.46 7.03
CA LYS A 218 18.26 -9.47 6.97
C LYS A 218 19.56 -8.84 6.44
N PRO A 219 20.77 -9.23 6.92
CA PRO A 219 22.03 -8.79 6.32
C PRO A 219 22.07 -9.00 4.80
N GLY A 220 22.43 -7.95 4.04
CA GLY A 220 22.38 -7.94 2.57
C GLY A 220 20.99 -7.77 1.94
N GLY A 221 19.90 -7.83 2.74
CA GLY A 221 18.53 -7.51 2.32
C GLY A 221 18.33 -6.01 2.07
N VAL A 222 17.13 -5.61 1.66
CA VAL A 222 16.83 -4.22 1.25
C VAL A 222 15.68 -3.57 2.02
N ALA A 223 15.78 -2.26 2.23
CA ALA A 223 14.66 -1.40 2.60
C ALA A 223 14.45 -0.36 1.49
N VAL A 224 13.24 -0.30 0.94
CA VAL A 224 12.83 0.61 -0.13
C VAL A 224 11.89 1.64 0.49
N ILE A 225 12.40 2.85 0.67
CA ILE A 225 11.66 3.95 1.30
C ILE A 225 11.31 4.97 0.24
N ILE A 226 10.03 5.23 0.05
CA ILE A 226 9.51 6.07 -1.03
C ILE A 226 8.72 7.21 -0.38
N SER A 227 9.07 8.46 -0.67
CA SER A 227 8.47 9.61 0.00
C SER A 227 8.34 10.85 -0.88
N PRO A 228 7.18 11.53 -0.90
CA PRO A 228 7.03 12.86 -1.49
C PRO A 228 7.54 13.97 -0.56
N HIS A 229 8.12 13.61 0.60
CA HIS A 229 8.73 14.52 1.58
C HIS A 229 7.82 15.68 2.05
N SER A 230 6.50 15.52 1.95
CA SER A 230 5.53 16.62 2.02
C SER A 230 5.25 17.17 3.42
N TRP A 231 5.94 16.67 4.45
CA TRP A 231 5.86 16.98 5.88
C TRP A 231 4.75 17.98 6.30
N LEU A 232 3.67 17.46 6.88
CA LEU A 232 2.52 18.26 7.31
C LEU A 232 2.31 18.17 8.83
N PRO A 233 2.07 19.29 9.55
CA PRO A 233 1.90 19.28 11.01
C PRO A 233 0.73 18.44 11.54
N ALA A 234 -0.26 18.15 10.68
CA ALA A 234 -1.39 17.27 10.99
C ALA A 234 -1.03 15.78 11.07
N TRP A 235 0.22 15.41 10.74
CA TRP A 235 0.72 14.03 10.76
C TRP A 235 1.96 13.90 11.64
N THR A 236 2.97 14.74 11.39
CA THR A 236 4.21 14.77 12.17
C THR A 236 4.34 16.13 12.85
N PRO A 237 4.49 16.19 14.19
CA PRO A 237 4.82 17.44 14.89
C PRO A 237 6.08 18.08 14.30
N LYS A 238 6.10 19.40 14.11
CA LYS A 238 7.18 20.10 13.38
C LYS A 238 8.57 19.94 14.03
N SER A 239 8.62 19.70 15.34
CA SER A 239 9.83 19.36 16.09
C SER A 239 10.41 17.97 15.79
N LYS A 240 9.66 17.11 15.10
CA LYS A 240 10.02 15.70 14.77
C LYS A 240 10.22 15.46 13.27
N TRP A 241 10.18 16.53 12.46
CA TRP A 241 10.53 16.44 11.05
C TRP A 241 12.04 16.22 10.90
N ILE A 242 12.45 15.15 10.21
CA ILE A 242 13.87 14.93 9.93
C ILE A 242 14.41 15.81 8.78
N GLY A 243 13.54 16.47 8.01
CA GLY A 243 13.91 17.39 6.94
C GLY A 243 12.71 18.22 6.45
N GLY A 244 12.90 19.01 5.39
CA GLY A 244 11.85 19.92 4.88
C GLY A 244 11.76 21.24 5.66
N TYR A 245 12.84 21.65 6.33
CA TYR A 245 12.91 22.90 7.09
C TYR A 245 14.26 23.61 6.89
N ASN A 246 14.35 24.87 7.33
CA ASN A 246 15.60 25.62 7.37
C ASN A 246 16.18 25.64 8.79
N LYS A 247 17.49 25.43 8.91
CA LYS A 247 18.27 25.55 10.15
C LYS A 247 19.44 26.50 9.89
N ASP A 248 19.58 27.53 10.73
CA ASP A 248 20.69 28.50 10.67
C ASP A 248 20.90 29.12 9.27
N GLY A 249 19.78 29.41 8.59
CA GLY A 249 19.75 29.95 7.21
C GLY A 249 19.96 28.92 6.08
N LYS A 250 20.22 27.65 6.40
CA LYS A 250 20.47 26.57 5.42
C LYS A 250 19.29 25.58 5.33
N PRO A 251 18.93 25.09 4.14
CA PRO A 251 17.90 24.06 3.99
C PRO A 251 18.40 22.69 4.47
N VAL A 252 17.54 21.96 5.17
CA VAL A 252 17.74 20.56 5.59
C VAL A 252 16.80 19.68 4.76
N TYR A 253 17.36 18.89 3.83
CA TYR A 253 16.59 18.05 2.92
C TYR A 253 16.40 16.65 3.47
N THR A 254 15.16 16.14 3.45
CA THR A 254 14.79 14.82 3.99
C THR A 254 15.66 13.67 3.49
N ALA A 255 15.99 13.64 2.19
CA ALA A 255 16.84 12.61 1.61
C ALA A 255 18.29 12.65 2.15
N SER A 256 18.82 13.84 2.45
CA SER A 256 20.12 14.00 3.11
C SER A 256 20.08 13.47 4.54
N SER A 257 19.06 13.85 5.32
CA SER A 257 18.88 13.37 6.69
C SER A 257 18.64 11.86 6.77
N MET A 258 17.86 11.28 5.85
CA MET A 258 17.71 9.82 5.74
C MET A 258 19.04 9.13 5.45
N THR A 259 19.90 9.76 4.63
CA THR A 259 21.26 9.25 4.38
C THR A 259 22.11 9.30 5.64
N GLU A 260 22.10 10.42 6.38
CA GLU A 260 22.80 10.55 7.66
C GLU A 260 22.35 9.46 8.66
N ILE A 261 21.04 9.37 8.92
CA ILE A 261 20.41 8.41 9.85
C ILE A 261 20.74 6.96 9.48
N LEU A 262 20.59 6.57 8.21
CA LEU A 262 20.71 5.17 7.79
C LEU A 262 22.15 4.75 7.47
N SER A 263 23.08 5.68 7.18
CA SER A 263 24.46 5.38 6.73
C SER A 263 25.28 4.49 7.67
N LYS A 264 24.99 4.51 8.98
CA LYS A 264 25.61 3.63 9.97
C LYS A 264 25.34 2.14 9.68
N ASP A 265 24.13 1.84 9.23
CA ASP A 265 23.51 0.52 9.28
C ASP A 265 23.12 -0.02 7.88
N PHE A 266 23.13 0.85 6.87
CA PHE A 266 22.77 0.59 5.48
C PHE A 266 23.67 1.36 4.49
N ASP A 267 23.69 0.90 3.23
CA ASP A 267 24.24 1.63 2.08
C ASP A 267 23.14 2.04 1.11
N LEU A 268 23.16 3.28 0.60
CA LEU A 268 22.26 3.75 -0.45
C LEU A 268 22.70 3.19 -1.80
N ILE A 269 21.97 2.21 -2.33
CA ILE A 269 22.36 1.49 -3.57
C ILE A 269 21.61 1.95 -4.82
N ALA A 270 20.44 2.58 -4.67
CA ALA A 270 19.70 3.21 -5.77
C ALA A 270 18.82 4.35 -5.28
N ARG A 271 18.57 5.31 -6.18
CA ARG A 271 17.65 6.43 -5.96
C ARG A 271 16.97 6.78 -7.28
N GLU A 272 15.65 6.73 -7.32
CA GLU A 272 14.86 7.03 -8.51
C GLU A 272 13.60 7.83 -8.18
N ASP A 273 13.02 8.45 -9.20
CA ASP A 273 11.78 9.21 -9.07
C ASP A 273 10.59 8.31 -9.36
N MET A 274 9.68 8.22 -8.38
CA MET A 274 8.51 7.34 -8.39
C MET A 274 7.24 8.19 -8.47
N PRO A 275 6.79 8.57 -9.68
CA PRO A 275 5.56 9.33 -9.87
C PRO A 275 4.35 8.49 -9.45
N PHE A 276 3.32 9.15 -8.93
CA PHE A 276 2.05 8.55 -8.52
C PHE A 276 0.87 9.48 -8.86
N LEU A 277 -0.31 8.88 -9.06
CA LEU A 277 -1.51 9.59 -9.49
C LEU A 277 -2.73 9.10 -8.71
N ILE A 278 -3.26 9.96 -7.84
CA ILE A 278 -4.53 9.71 -7.14
C ILE A 278 -5.63 10.46 -7.90
N ARG A 279 -6.68 9.76 -8.32
CA ARG A 279 -7.89 10.35 -8.89
C ARG A 279 -8.81 10.78 -7.75
N GLU A 280 -9.19 12.04 -7.69
CA GLU A 280 -10.23 12.51 -6.75
C GLU A 280 -11.62 12.37 -7.35
N HIS A 281 -11.77 12.82 -8.59
CA HIS A 281 -12.97 12.62 -9.40
C HIS A 281 -12.61 12.69 -10.89
N ALA A 282 -13.57 12.55 -11.81
CA ALA A 282 -13.27 12.36 -13.24
C ALA A 282 -12.55 13.55 -13.92
N ARG A 283 -12.41 14.70 -13.25
CA ARG A 283 -11.78 15.93 -13.79
C ARG A 283 -10.68 16.51 -12.88
N LYS A 284 -10.33 15.86 -11.77
CA LYS A 284 -9.32 16.35 -10.80
C LYS A 284 -8.47 15.20 -10.29
N PHE A 285 -7.16 15.41 -10.30
CA PHE A 285 -6.14 14.42 -9.95
C PHE A 285 -5.06 15.07 -9.09
N GLN A 286 -4.52 14.32 -8.14
CA GLN A 286 -3.27 14.62 -7.45
C GLN A 286 -2.17 13.81 -8.13
N TRP A 287 -1.42 14.46 -9.01
CA TRP A 287 -0.12 13.95 -9.45
C TRP A 287 0.94 14.36 -8.43
N GLY A 288 1.81 13.44 -8.05
CA GLY A 288 2.98 13.72 -7.24
C GLY A 288 4.16 12.88 -7.71
N CYS A 289 5.37 13.33 -7.39
CA CYS A 289 6.57 12.54 -7.58
C CYS A 289 7.23 12.27 -6.23
N SER A 290 7.22 11.00 -5.81
CA SER A 290 7.90 10.57 -4.60
C SER A 290 9.32 10.17 -4.93
N ASN A 291 10.27 10.57 -4.09
CA ASN A 291 11.64 10.12 -4.25
C ASN A 291 11.77 8.74 -3.60
N ALA A 292 12.15 7.75 -4.40
CA ALA A 292 12.43 6.40 -3.95
C ALA A 292 13.92 6.26 -3.61
N MET A 293 14.23 5.69 -2.45
CA MET A 293 15.58 5.44 -1.97
C MET A 293 15.69 3.98 -1.53
N VAL A 294 16.64 3.25 -2.12
CA VAL A 294 16.86 1.83 -1.87
C VAL A 294 18.12 1.64 -1.03
N TRP A 295 17.92 1.11 0.16
CA TRP A 295 18.95 0.92 1.19
C TRP A 295 19.27 -0.58 1.29
N ARG A 296 20.53 -0.98 1.07
CA ARG A 296 20.98 -2.34 1.35
C ARG A 296 21.46 -2.43 2.79
N ARG A 297 20.95 -3.38 3.56
CA ARG A 297 21.44 -3.69 4.90
C ARG A 297 22.88 -4.16 4.80
N LYS A 298 23.78 -3.58 5.59
CA LYS A 298 25.19 -3.99 5.62
C LYS A 298 25.31 -5.46 6.05
N ALA A 299 26.37 -6.12 5.58
CA ALA A 299 26.81 -7.35 6.23
C ALA A 299 27.31 -6.99 7.64
N ASP A 300 27.04 -7.87 8.60
CA ASP A 300 27.60 -7.78 9.96
C ASP A 300 29.05 -8.32 9.96
#